data_AF-A0A1M3T9P5-F1
#
_entry.id   AF-A0A1M3T9P5-F1
#
_cell.length_a   1.000
_cell.length_b   1.000
_cell.length_c   1.000
_cell.angle_alpha   90.00
_cell.angle_beta   90.00
_cell.angle_gamma   90.00
#
_symmetry.space_group_name_H-M   'P 1'
#
loop_
_entity.id
_entity.type
_entity.pdbx_description
1 polymer ?
#
loop_
_entity_poly.entity_id
_entity_poly.type
_entity_poly.pdbx_seq_one_letter_code
_entity_poly.pdbx_strand_id
1 'polypeptide(L)'
;MVEVSELRGDLVQVTQSTRIVMRCLSTGRDSQETSQKALTLLADILDLLYRIKEQISWGEEKWHVDRSRLVALAEMLSWLNSSMKSIELYFQPGGVSVAYFRKHLLERTFLPRLEQYKILLLLAMQPDSEERSCLEEEIRYTLRLARGVDCGSTVDLQFEEDALGITSRLCSEQFIGLADLCNRRLKGSCNWFFDHTEYRRWLLGTFKTLYCVGPPGAGKTFLS
;
A
#
# COMPACT_ATOMS: atom_id res chain seq x y z
N MET A 1 -25.84 -1.32 7.36
CA MET A 1 -26.04 0.14 7.31
C MET A 1 -24.73 0.73 7.77
N VAL A 2 -24.08 1.60 6.99
CA VAL A 2 -22.82 2.23 7.47
C VAL A 2 -23.20 3.22 8.57
N GLU A 3 -22.88 2.88 9.81
CA GLU A 3 -23.07 3.81 10.93
C GLU A 3 -21.93 4.81 11.01
N VAL A 4 -22.21 6.04 11.48
CA VAL A 4 -21.18 7.07 11.70
C VAL A 4 -20.11 6.58 12.68
N SER A 5 -20.47 5.69 13.61
CA SER A 5 -19.58 4.99 14.53
C SER A 5 -18.57 4.09 13.79
N GLU A 6 -19.03 3.28 12.83
CA GLU A 6 -18.20 2.42 11.99
C GLU A 6 -17.22 3.24 11.14
N LEU A 7 -17.72 4.32 10.51
CA LEU A 7 -16.90 5.22 9.70
C LEU A 7 -15.77 5.88 10.52
N ARG A 8 -16.05 6.24 11.78
CA ARG A 8 -15.02 6.75 12.71
C ARG A 8 -13.97 5.69 13.02
N GLY A 9 -14.38 4.43 13.16
CA GLY A 9 -13.47 3.28 13.31
C GLY A 9 -12.55 3.13 12.10
N ASP A 10 -13.12 3.16 10.89
CA ASP A 10 -12.39 3.04 9.63
C ASP A 10 -11.39 4.19 9.44
N LEU A 11 -11.78 5.43 9.75
CA LEU A 11 -10.89 6.60 9.72
C LEU A 11 -9.69 6.41 10.65
N VAL A 12 -9.91 5.93 11.87
CA VAL A 12 -8.82 5.66 12.82
C VAL A 12 -7.90 4.56 12.29
N GLN A 13 -8.47 3.48 11.76
CA GLN A 13 -7.69 2.38 11.20
C GLN A 13 -6.83 2.84 10.03
N VAL A 14 -7.42 3.54 9.05
CA VAL A 14 -6.68 4.09 7.89
C VAL A 14 -5.58 5.02 8.36
N THR A 15 -5.85 5.92 9.30
CA THR A 15 -4.85 6.85 9.86
C THR A 15 -3.68 6.09 10.49
N GLN A 16 -3.94 4.98 11.17
CA GLN A 16 -2.89 4.11 11.74
C GLN A 16 -2.08 3.43 10.63
N SER A 17 -2.75 2.82 9.64
CA SER A 17 -2.11 2.17 8.49
C SER A 17 -1.21 3.16 7.72
N THR A 18 -1.68 4.40 7.48
CA THR A 18 -0.91 5.45 6.80
C THR A 18 0.37 5.80 7.57
N ARG A 19 0.30 5.90 8.91
CA ARG A 19 1.51 6.12 9.73
C ARG A 19 2.49 4.97 9.68
N ILE A 20 2.01 3.73 9.61
CA ILE A 20 2.88 2.55 9.47
C ILE A 20 3.62 2.63 8.14
N VAL A 21 2.91 2.90 7.04
CA VAL A 21 3.49 3.07 5.71
C VAL A 21 4.54 4.18 5.69
N MET A 22 4.29 5.33 6.33
CA MET A 22 5.30 6.40 6.45
C MET A 22 6.58 5.91 7.15
N ARG A 23 6.47 5.04 8.17
CA ARG A 23 7.65 4.44 8.81
C ARG A 23 8.38 3.49 7.86
N CYS A 24 7.66 2.66 7.11
CA CYS A 24 8.27 1.76 6.13
C CYS A 24 9.11 2.55 5.09
N LEU A 25 8.53 3.62 4.53
CA LEU A 25 9.18 4.42 3.49
C LEU A 25 10.31 5.33 4.01
N SER A 26 10.30 5.70 5.30
CA SER A 26 11.36 6.52 5.92
C SER A 26 12.62 5.72 6.28
N THR A 27 12.62 4.39 6.16
CA THR A 27 13.76 3.52 6.54
C THR A 27 14.98 3.65 5.60
N GLY A 28 14.94 4.53 4.60
CA GLY A 28 16.11 4.92 3.79
C GLY A 28 16.61 3.87 2.80
N ARG A 29 15.86 2.78 2.56
CA ARG A 29 16.19 1.73 1.59
C ARG A 29 15.79 2.06 0.15
N ASP A 30 15.01 3.12 -0.03
CA ASP A 30 14.42 3.54 -1.30
C ASP A 30 15.08 4.81 -1.85
N SER A 31 14.86 5.10 -3.14
CA SER A 31 15.35 6.33 -3.76
C SER A 31 14.86 7.55 -2.97
N GLN A 32 15.79 8.41 -2.52
CA GLN A 32 15.47 9.51 -1.62
C GLN A 32 14.39 10.44 -2.21
N GLU A 33 14.42 10.72 -3.51
CA GLU A 33 13.44 11.62 -4.11
C GLU A 33 12.01 11.03 -4.15
N THR A 34 11.85 9.75 -4.54
CA THR A 34 10.53 9.12 -4.68
C THR A 34 9.91 8.80 -3.33
N SER A 35 10.72 8.36 -2.37
CA SER A 35 10.28 8.15 -0.98
C SER A 35 9.85 9.48 -0.33
N GLN A 36 10.58 10.57 -0.53
CA GLN A 36 10.17 11.89 -0.01
C GLN A 36 8.85 12.37 -0.62
N LYS A 37 8.68 12.25 -1.95
CA LYS A 37 7.40 12.58 -2.60
C LYS A 37 6.22 11.79 -2.02
N ALA A 38 6.40 10.48 -1.83
CA ALA A 38 5.39 9.63 -1.21
C ALA A 38 5.10 10.03 0.25
N LEU A 39 6.13 10.34 1.05
CA LEU A 39 5.97 10.79 2.43
C LEU A 39 5.20 12.11 2.53
N THR A 40 5.46 13.08 1.64
CA THR A 40 4.70 14.34 1.57
C THR A 40 3.23 14.08 1.24
N LEU A 41 2.94 13.22 0.25
CA LEU A 41 1.55 12.86 -0.08
C LEU A 41 0.85 12.15 1.08
N LEU A 42 1.54 11.27 1.81
CA LEU A 42 0.99 10.58 2.98
C LEU A 42 0.72 11.56 4.13
N ALA A 43 1.56 12.57 4.32
CA ALA A 43 1.33 13.64 5.29
C ALA A 43 0.08 14.46 4.91
N ASP A 44 -0.06 14.85 3.64
CA ASP A 44 -1.25 15.56 3.15
C ASP A 44 -2.52 14.71 3.33
N ILE A 45 -2.46 13.42 3.04
CA ILE A 45 -3.57 12.48 3.25
C ILE A 45 -3.93 12.39 4.74
N LEU A 46 -2.94 12.31 5.65
CA LEU A 46 -3.20 12.32 7.09
C LEU A 46 -3.93 13.58 7.52
N ASP A 47 -3.49 14.76 7.07
CA ASP A 47 -4.14 16.03 7.39
C ASP A 47 -5.58 16.07 6.90
N LEU A 48 -5.85 15.58 5.69
CA LEU A 48 -7.21 15.46 5.16
C LEU A 48 -8.08 14.50 5.97
N LEU A 49 -7.54 13.34 6.37
CA LEU A 49 -8.25 12.39 7.22
C LEU A 49 -8.60 13.01 8.59
N TYR A 50 -7.72 13.82 9.19
CA TYR A 50 -8.04 14.55 10.42
C TYR A 50 -9.13 15.58 10.21
N ARG A 51 -9.07 16.38 9.13
CA ARG A 51 -10.12 17.36 8.83
C ARG A 51 -11.48 16.70 8.61
N ILE A 52 -11.53 15.59 7.88
CA ILE A 52 -12.74 14.78 7.69
C ILE A 52 -13.26 14.27 9.03
N LYS A 53 -12.38 13.72 9.87
CA LYS A 53 -12.73 13.24 11.21
C LYS A 53 -13.30 14.35 12.08
N GLU A 54 -12.70 15.53 12.07
CA GLU A 54 -13.19 16.70 12.79
C GLU A 54 -14.59 17.10 12.29
N GLN A 55 -14.78 17.22 10.98
CA GLN A 55 -16.10 17.56 10.42
C GLN A 55 -17.18 16.54 10.78
N ILE A 56 -16.87 15.25 10.82
CA ILE A 56 -17.80 14.20 11.27
C ILE A 56 -18.06 14.26 12.79
N SER A 57 -17.15 14.86 13.57
CA SER A 57 -17.31 15.03 15.02
C SER A 57 -18.13 16.27 15.41
N TRP A 58 -17.97 17.37 14.69
CA TRP A 58 -18.70 18.63 14.92
C TRP A 58 -20.00 18.73 14.11
N GLY A 59 -20.22 17.81 13.18
CA GLY A 59 -21.18 17.94 12.08
C GLY A 59 -22.57 17.36 12.30
N GLU A 60 -23.01 17.05 13.52
CA GLU A 60 -24.38 16.54 13.74
C GLU A 60 -25.48 17.51 13.25
N GLU A 61 -25.20 18.82 13.14
CA GLU A 61 -26.20 19.83 12.73
C GLU A 61 -25.96 20.49 11.35
N LYS A 62 -24.77 20.36 10.74
CA LYS A 62 -24.42 21.08 9.48
C LYS A 62 -23.98 20.18 8.33
N TRP A 63 -23.45 19.00 8.63
CA TRP A 63 -23.23 17.99 7.62
C TRP A 63 -24.47 17.11 7.62
N HIS A 64 -25.55 17.57 6.98
CA HIS A 64 -26.58 16.65 6.51
C HIS A 64 -25.91 15.80 5.42
N VAL A 65 -25.11 14.82 5.83
CA VAL A 65 -24.36 13.98 4.91
C VAL A 65 -25.41 13.23 4.11
N ASP A 66 -25.55 13.58 2.83
CA ASP A 66 -26.29 12.73 1.92
C ASP A 66 -25.76 11.30 2.11
N ARG A 67 -26.68 10.36 2.34
CA ARG A 67 -26.34 8.97 2.67
C ARG A 67 -25.43 8.37 1.61
N SER A 68 -25.57 8.82 0.37
CA SER A 68 -24.69 8.51 -0.76
C SER A 68 -23.22 8.86 -0.48
N ARG A 69 -22.94 10.04 0.09
CA ARG A 69 -21.59 10.54 0.40
C ARG A 69 -20.93 9.77 1.54
N LEU A 70 -21.69 9.38 2.57
CA LEU A 70 -21.14 8.52 3.64
C LEU A 70 -20.73 7.15 3.10
N VAL A 71 -21.56 6.56 2.26
CA VAL A 71 -21.27 5.26 1.65
C VAL A 71 -20.06 5.36 0.73
N ALA A 72 -19.99 6.41 -0.12
CA ALA A 72 -18.84 6.66 -0.96
C ALA A 72 -17.55 6.84 -0.14
N LEU A 73 -17.61 7.62 0.94
CA LEU A 73 -16.46 7.82 1.83
C LEU A 73 -16.01 6.52 2.51
N ALA A 74 -16.93 5.71 3.02
CA ALA A 74 -16.61 4.41 3.60
C ALA A 74 -15.94 3.48 2.57
N GLU A 75 -16.47 3.43 1.34
CA GLU A 75 -15.88 2.66 0.25
C GLU A 75 -14.46 3.14 -0.06
N MET A 76 -14.26 4.46 -0.19
CA MET A 76 -12.94 5.07 -0.43
C MET A 76 -11.94 4.75 0.69
N LEU A 77 -12.36 4.84 1.95
CA LEU A 77 -11.52 4.49 3.10
C LEU A 77 -11.14 3.01 3.11
N SER A 78 -12.05 2.11 2.73
CA SER A 78 -11.76 0.68 2.61
C SER A 78 -10.67 0.40 1.55
N TRP A 79 -10.72 1.14 0.43
CA TRP A 79 -9.73 1.01 -0.65
C TRP A 79 -8.39 1.58 -0.23
N LEU A 80 -8.39 2.77 0.38
CA LEU A 80 -7.19 3.39 0.92
C LEU A 80 -6.53 2.48 1.96
N ASN A 81 -7.30 1.91 2.90
CA ASN A 81 -6.79 0.97 3.88
C ASN A 81 -6.13 -0.25 3.23
N SER A 82 -6.79 -0.82 2.21
CA SER A 82 -6.25 -1.97 1.45
C SER A 82 -4.94 -1.59 0.77
N SER A 83 -4.88 -0.42 0.12
CA SER A 83 -3.67 0.07 -0.52
C SER A 83 -2.55 0.32 0.49
N MET A 84 -2.84 0.90 1.65
CA MET A 84 -1.85 1.09 2.73
C MET A 84 -1.28 -0.25 3.21
N LYS A 85 -2.12 -1.28 3.38
CA LYS A 85 -1.68 -2.63 3.75
C LYS A 85 -0.81 -3.27 2.67
N SER A 86 -1.12 -3.07 1.39
CA SER A 86 -0.25 -3.53 0.30
C SER A 86 1.10 -2.84 0.32
N ILE A 87 1.14 -1.51 0.54
CA ILE A 87 2.41 -0.78 0.67
C ILE A 87 3.18 -1.28 1.89
N GLU A 88 2.53 -1.48 3.03
CA GLU A 88 3.17 -2.08 4.21
C GLU A 88 3.78 -3.44 3.87
N LEU A 89 3.01 -4.33 3.23
CA LEU A 89 3.47 -5.67 2.84
C LEU A 89 4.74 -5.65 1.98
N TYR A 90 4.79 -4.77 0.97
CA TYR A 90 5.93 -4.69 0.06
C TYR A 90 7.13 -3.94 0.64
N PHE A 91 6.90 -2.89 1.44
CA PHE A 91 7.96 -1.97 1.87
C PHE A 91 8.45 -2.21 3.30
N GLN A 92 7.79 -3.05 4.10
CA GLN A 92 8.27 -3.47 5.42
C GLN A 92 9.61 -4.21 5.35
N PRO A 93 10.37 -4.26 6.47
CA PRO A 93 11.53 -5.13 6.57
C PRO A 93 11.16 -6.59 6.27
N GLY A 94 11.80 -7.19 5.26
CA GLY A 94 11.50 -8.55 4.79
C GLY A 94 10.48 -8.67 3.66
N GLY A 95 9.95 -7.55 3.16
CA GLY A 95 9.20 -7.47 1.90
C GLY A 95 10.13 -7.46 0.68
N VAL A 96 9.83 -6.63 -0.33
CA VAL A 96 10.63 -6.54 -1.55
C VAL A 96 12.01 -6.00 -1.18
N SER A 97 13.07 -6.80 -1.36
CA SER A 97 14.43 -6.42 -0.98
C SER A 97 15.19 -5.65 -2.06
N VAL A 98 14.83 -5.86 -3.33
CA VAL A 98 15.54 -5.31 -4.48
C VAL A 98 15.18 -3.84 -4.69
N ALA A 99 16.15 -2.95 -4.48
CA ALA A 99 15.97 -1.50 -4.57
C ALA A 99 15.37 -1.03 -5.92
N TYR A 100 15.76 -1.65 -7.04
CA TYR A 100 15.20 -1.35 -8.36
C TYR A 100 13.69 -1.59 -8.41
N PHE A 101 13.23 -2.76 -7.96
CA PHE A 101 11.81 -3.10 -7.95
C PHE A 101 11.04 -2.24 -6.96
N ARG A 102 11.58 -2.00 -5.75
CA ARG A 102 10.97 -1.10 -4.76
C ARG A 102 10.76 0.31 -5.33
N LYS A 103 11.77 0.88 -5.99
CA LYS A 103 11.68 2.20 -6.62
C LYS A 103 10.56 2.25 -7.66
N HIS A 104 10.54 1.31 -8.60
CA HIS A 104 9.55 1.31 -9.69
C HIS A 104 8.15 0.98 -9.19
N LEU A 105 8.02 0.09 -8.20
CA LEU A 105 6.77 -0.20 -7.53
C LEU A 105 6.23 1.07 -6.85
N LEU A 106 7.06 1.80 -6.11
CA LEU A 106 6.61 3.05 -5.49
C LEU A 106 6.23 4.09 -6.54
N GLU A 107 7.12 4.34 -7.51
CA GLU A 107 7.01 5.43 -8.48
C GLU A 107 5.90 5.22 -9.52
N ARG A 108 5.74 3.99 -10.03
CA ARG A 108 4.80 3.70 -11.12
C ARG A 108 3.45 3.20 -10.65
N THR A 109 3.34 2.57 -9.47
CA THR A 109 2.06 2.02 -9.00
C THR A 109 1.49 2.82 -7.83
N PHE A 110 2.23 2.96 -6.73
CA PHE A 110 1.64 3.51 -5.51
C PHE A 110 1.57 5.04 -5.50
N LEU A 111 2.55 5.74 -6.06
CA LEU A 111 2.58 7.20 -6.06
C LEU A 111 1.40 7.82 -6.83
N PRO A 112 1.07 7.39 -8.07
CA PRO A 112 -0.12 7.88 -8.77
C PRO A 112 -1.43 7.58 -8.01
N ARG A 113 -1.51 6.41 -7.34
CA ARG A 113 -2.68 6.04 -6.54
C ARG A 113 -2.83 6.93 -5.31
N LEU A 114 -1.73 7.28 -4.63
CA LEU A 114 -1.75 8.19 -3.49
C LEU A 114 -2.22 9.59 -3.90
N GLU A 115 -1.80 10.08 -5.07
CA GLU A 115 -2.30 11.35 -5.62
C GLU A 115 -3.81 11.29 -5.88
N GLN A 116 -4.30 10.20 -6.49
CA GLN A 116 -5.73 9.99 -6.71
C GLN A 116 -6.54 9.94 -5.40
N TYR A 117 -6.05 9.22 -4.38
CA TYR A 117 -6.69 9.19 -3.07
C TYR A 117 -6.72 10.56 -2.41
N LYS A 118 -5.63 11.35 -2.51
CA LYS A 118 -5.60 12.73 -2.03
C LYS A 118 -6.67 13.58 -2.70
N ILE A 119 -6.81 13.48 -4.02
CA ILE A 119 -7.85 14.22 -4.77
C ILE A 119 -9.24 13.79 -4.31
N LEU A 120 -9.52 12.50 -4.19
CA LEU A 120 -10.82 12.00 -3.71
C LEU A 120 -11.16 12.52 -2.30
N LEU A 121 -10.20 12.53 -1.37
CA LEU A 121 -10.39 13.08 -0.03
C LEU A 121 -10.67 14.59 -0.06
N LEU A 122 -10.02 15.33 -0.96
CA LEU A 122 -10.30 16.76 -1.17
C LEU A 122 -11.71 16.96 -1.74
N LEU A 123 -12.10 16.20 -2.75
CA LEU A 123 -13.43 16.27 -3.36
C LEU A 123 -14.50 15.97 -2.31
N ALA A 124 -14.30 14.98 -1.43
CA ALA A 124 -15.26 14.61 -0.39
C ALA A 124 -15.61 15.78 0.56
N MET A 125 -14.72 16.76 0.69
CA MET A 125 -14.87 17.95 1.54
C MET A 125 -15.53 19.13 0.83
N GLN A 126 -15.67 19.06 -0.49
CA GLN A 126 -16.23 20.14 -1.31
C GLN A 126 -17.77 20.06 -1.36
N PRO A 127 -18.44 21.19 -1.70
CA PRO A 127 -19.87 21.19 -1.99
C PRO A 127 -20.16 20.40 -3.27
N ASP A 128 -21.35 19.82 -3.38
CA ASP A 128 -21.71 19.00 -4.53
C ASP A 128 -21.90 19.86 -5.80
N SER A 129 -21.27 19.39 -6.88
CA SER A 129 -21.31 19.97 -8.23
C SER A 129 -21.29 18.82 -9.23
N GLU A 130 -21.83 19.04 -10.43
CA GLU A 130 -21.81 18.04 -11.51
C GLU A 130 -20.36 17.69 -11.90
N GLU A 131 -19.50 18.70 -12.01
CA GLU A 131 -18.07 18.53 -12.31
C GLU A 131 -17.36 17.70 -11.23
N ARG A 132 -17.69 17.92 -9.95
CA ARG A 132 -17.15 17.17 -8.81
C ARG A 132 -17.52 15.69 -8.92
N SER A 133 -18.79 15.40 -9.15
CA SER A 133 -19.30 14.03 -9.23
C SER A 133 -18.72 13.27 -10.41
N CYS A 134 -18.59 13.94 -11.57
CA CYS A 134 -17.95 13.37 -12.76
C CYS A 134 -16.49 12.99 -12.50
N LEU A 135 -15.70 13.91 -11.94
CA LEU A 135 -14.31 13.67 -11.59
C LEU A 135 -14.15 12.58 -10.51
N GLU A 136 -15.03 12.58 -9.50
CA GLU A 136 -15.04 11.56 -8.45
C GLU A 136 -15.30 10.16 -9.04
N GLU A 137 -16.20 10.04 -10.01
CA GLU A 137 -16.50 8.78 -10.68
C GLU A 137 -15.35 8.30 -11.59
N GLU A 138 -14.73 9.20 -12.34
CA GLU A 138 -13.57 8.89 -13.18
C GLU A 138 -12.37 8.36 -12.36
N ILE A 139 -12.05 9.04 -11.25
CA ILE A 139 -10.96 8.61 -10.37
C ILE A 139 -11.32 7.27 -9.70
N ARG A 140 -12.56 7.09 -9.24
CA ARG A 140 -13.01 5.81 -8.66
C ARG A 140 -12.95 4.67 -9.67
N TYR A 141 -13.33 4.90 -10.93
CA TYR A 141 -13.20 3.91 -11.99
C TYR A 141 -11.74 3.49 -12.19
N THR A 142 -10.83 4.45 -12.25
CA THR A 142 -9.39 4.20 -12.41
C THR A 142 -8.82 3.39 -11.25
N LEU A 143 -9.18 3.73 -10.00
CA LEU A 143 -8.76 2.98 -8.82
C LEU A 143 -9.35 1.57 -8.76
N ARG A 144 -10.60 1.37 -9.20
CA ARG A 144 -11.22 0.04 -9.30
C ARG A 144 -10.48 -0.86 -10.29
N LEU A 145 -10.14 -0.32 -11.46
CA LEU A 145 -9.32 -1.04 -12.46
C LEU A 145 -7.95 -1.41 -11.87
N ALA A 146 -7.27 -0.47 -11.22
CA ALA A 146 -5.98 -0.70 -10.60
C ALA A 146 -6.03 -1.79 -9.51
N ARG A 147 -7.11 -1.83 -8.72
CA ARG A 147 -7.31 -2.84 -7.67
C ARG A 147 -7.56 -4.25 -8.23
N GLY A 148 -8.21 -4.36 -9.39
CA GLY A 148 -8.39 -5.65 -10.07
C GLY A 148 -7.06 -6.34 -10.40
N VAL A 149 -6.01 -5.55 -10.64
CA VAL A 149 -4.65 -6.03 -10.94
C VAL A 149 -3.90 -6.45 -9.66
N ASP A 150 -4.16 -5.81 -8.52
CA ASP A 150 -3.57 -6.17 -7.23
C ASP A 150 -4.08 -7.51 -6.68
N CYS A 151 -5.30 -7.90 -7.07
CA CYS A 151 -5.93 -9.16 -6.68
C CYS A 151 -5.66 -10.31 -7.68
N GLY A 152 -4.61 -10.20 -8.51
CA GLY A 152 -4.22 -11.24 -9.45
C GLY A 152 -4.13 -12.61 -8.79
N SER A 153 -4.79 -13.60 -9.39
CA SER A 153 -4.92 -14.98 -8.91
C SER A 153 -3.62 -15.48 -8.31
N THR A 154 -3.70 -16.16 -7.16
CA THR A 154 -2.59 -16.95 -6.63
C THR A 154 -2.02 -17.80 -7.76
N VAL A 155 -0.90 -17.37 -8.35
CA VAL A 155 -0.28 -18.08 -9.48
C VAL A 155 0.02 -19.49 -8.98
N ASP A 156 -0.69 -20.47 -9.55
CA ASP A 156 -0.49 -21.88 -9.27
C ASP A 156 0.74 -22.33 -10.05
N LEU A 157 1.81 -22.68 -9.32
CA LEU A 157 3.14 -22.92 -9.88
C LEU A 157 3.29 -24.33 -10.45
N GLN A 158 2.32 -24.82 -11.22
CA GLN A 158 2.54 -26.01 -12.06
C GLN A 158 3.34 -25.69 -13.34
N PHE A 159 3.68 -24.42 -13.60
CA PHE A 159 4.28 -23.93 -14.85
C PHE A 159 5.75 -23.48 -14.70
N GLU A 160 6.60 -24.25 -14.02
CA GLU A 160 8.03 -23.89 -13.87
C GLU A 160 8.85 -23.90 -15.18
N GLU A 161 8.33 -24.45 -16.30
CA GLU A 161 9.06 -24.50 -17.58
C GLU A 161 8.81 -23.30 -18.51
N ASP A 162 7.72 -22.54 -18.36
CA ASP A 162 7.38 -21.40 -19.25
C ASP A 162 7.85 -20.02 -18.72
N ALA A 163 8.36 -19.97 -17.49
CA ALA A 163 8.72 -18.73 -16.79
C ALA A 163 9.84 -17.94 -17.49
N LEU A 164 10.75 -18.61 -18.20
CA LEU A 164 11.84 -17.95 -18.94
C LEU A 164 11.35 -17.29 -20.24
N GLY A 165 10.24 -17.76 -20.83
CA GLY A 165 9.65 -17.16 -22.03
C GLY A 165 8.85 -15.88 -21.74
N ILE A 166 8.15 -15.85 -20.61
CA ILE A 166 7.24 -14.75 -20.21
C ILE A 166 8.02 -13.54 -19.64
N THR A 167 9.20 -13.79 -19.02
CA THR A 167 9.98 -12.78 -18.30
C THR A 167 10.59 -11.67 -19.17
N SER A 168 10.65 -11.83 -20.50
CA SER A 168 11.52 -10.96 -21.32
C SER A 168 10.88 -9.64 -21.81
N ARG A 169 9.55 -9.44 -21.73
CA ARG A 169 8.93 -8.18 -22.21
C ARG A 169 7.61 -7.77 -21.56
N LEU A 170 6.74 -8.73 -21.20
CA LEU A 170 5.41 -8.43 -20.62
C LEU A 170 5.47 -8.13 -19.11
N CYS A 171 6.52 -8.55 -18.42
CA CYS A 171 6.73 -8.27 -17.00
C CYS A 171 7.01 -6.79 -16.67
N SER A 172 7.22 -5.93 -17.67
CA SER A 172 7.51 -4.50 -17.50
C SER A 172 6.33 -3.67 -16.96
N GLU A 173 5.10 -4.18 -17.05
CA GLU A 173 3.91 -3.39 -16.68
C GLU A 173 3.29 -3.83 -15.34
N GLN A 174 3.52 -5.06 -14.89
CA GLN A 174 2.94 -5.63 -13.68
C GLN A 174 3.96 -5.71 -12.54
N PHE A 175 4.39 -4.55 -12.04
CA PHE A 175 5.35 -4.45 -10.93
C PHE A 175 4.86 -5.14 -9.66
N ILE A 176 3.54 -5.22 -9.45
CA ILE A 176 2.92 -5.88 -8.30
C ILE A 176 3.07 -7.40 -8.42
N GLY A 177 2.80 -7.98 -9.59
CA GLY A 177 3.01 -9.41 -9.83
C GLY A 177 4.48 -9.82 -9.69
N LEU A 178 5.41 -8.97 -10.16
CA LEU A 178 6.84 -9.19 -9.93
C LEU A 178 7.23 -9.08 -8.46
N ALA A 179 6.71 -8.08 -7.74
CA ALA A 179 6.94 -7.93 -6.31
C ALA A 179 6.40 -9.14 -5.52
N ASP A 180 5.24 -9.66 -5.90
CA ASP A 180 4.67 -10.88 -5.32
C ASP A 180 5.53 -12.11 -5.58
N LEU A 181 6.05 -12.27 -6.81
CA LEU A 181 7.00 -13.33 -7.13
C LEU A 181 8.30 -13.21 -6.32
N CYS A 182 8.83 -11.99 -6.14
CA CYS A 182 9.99 -11.75 -5.29
C CYS A 182 9.72 -12.05 -3.80
N ASN A 183 8.49 -11.84 -3.33
CA ASN A 183 8.09 -12.08 -1.94
C ASN A 183 7.70 -13.54 -1.67
N ARG A 184 7.37 -14.34 -2.69
CA ARG A 184 7.02 -15.74 -2.55
C ARG A 184 8.26 -16.60 -2.30
N ARG A 185 8.36 -17.11 -1.08
CA ARG A 185 9.34 -18.14 -0.71
C ARG A 185 8.75 -19.52 -0.97
N LEU A 186 9.57 -20.46 -1.45
CA LEU A 186 9.16 -21.86 -1.55
C LEU A 186 8.71 -22.35 -0.17
N LYS A 187 7.48 -22.83 -0.06
CA LYS A 187 6.88 -23.24 1.21
C LYS A 187 7.75 -24.32 1.88
N GLY A 188 8.17 -24.09 3.11
CA GLY A 188 9.04 -25.00 3.86
C GLY A 188 10.54 -24.74 3.71
N SER A 189 10.95 -23.82 2.83
CA SER A 189 12.35 -23.41 2.72
C SER A 189 12.76 -22.49 3.87
N CYS A 190 14.01 -22.64 4.35
CA CYS A 190 14.62 -21.79 5.38
C CYS A 190 13.86 -21.67 6.72
N ASN A 191 12.95 -22.60 7.04
CA ASN A 191 12.24 -22.63 8.33
C ASN A 191 13.22 -22.62 9.53
N TRP A 192 14.32 -23.38 9.42
CA TRP A 192 15.38 -23.41 10.43
C TRP A 192 15.98 -22.03 10.76
N PHE A 193 15.96 -21.11 9.80
CA PHE A 193 16.46 -19.75 9.95
C PHE A 193 15.34 -18.77 10.38
N PHE A 194 14.14 -18.88 9.80
CA PHE A 194 13.02 -17.98 10.11
C PHE A 194 12.38 -18.24 11.48
N ASP A 195 12.43 -19.48 11.96
CA ASP A 195 11.96 -19.85 13.30
C ASP A 195 13.00 -19.53 14.38
N HIS A 196 14.23 -19.16 13.98
CA HIS A 196 15.27 -18.79 14.93
C HIS A 196 14.90 -17.51 15.68
N THR A 197 15.00 -17.54 17.00
CA THR A 197 14.52 -16.46 17.88
C THR A 197 15.22 -15.13 17.62
N GLU A 198 16.49 -15.17 17.25
CA GLU A 198 17.30 -13.98 16.93
C GLU A 198 16.84 -13.31 15.63
N TYR A 199 16.55 -14.09 14.60
CA TYR A 199 16.04 -13.56 13.33
C TYR A 199 14.67 -12.92 13.52
N ARG A 200 13.77 -13.56 14.29
CA ARG A 200 12.44 -12.99 14.61
C ARG A 200 12.56 -11.69 15.40
N ARG A 201 13.45 -11.63 16.37
CA ARG A 201 13.74 -10.41 17.14
C ARG A 201 14.27 -9.29 16.23
N TRP A 202 15.16 -9.61 15.29
CA TRP A 202 15.62 -8.63 14.30
C TRP A 202 14.49 -8.16 13.38
N LEU A 203 13.69 -9.09 12.85
CA LEU A 203 12.57 -8.80 11.96
C LEU A 203 11.54 -7.88 12.63
N LEU A 204 11.26 -8.10 13.92
CA LEU A 204 10.37 -7.27 14.74
C LEU A 204 11.00 -5.95 15.19
N GLY A 205 12.22 -5.63 14.75
CA GLY A 205 12.87 -4.34 14.98
C GLY A 205 13.58 -4.19 16.33
N THR A 206 13.74 -5.26 17.11
CA THR A 206 14.52 -5.19 18.36
C THR A 206 16.04 -5.14 18.11
N PHE A 207 16.50 -5.60 16.94
CA PHE A 207 17.89 -5.44 16.48
C PHE A 207 17.97 -4.58 15.23
N LYS A 208 18.95 -3.67 15.17
CA LYS A 208 19.07 -2.68 14.08
C LYS A 208 19.76 -3.22 12.82
N THR A 209 20.59 -4.25 12.93
CA THR A 209 21.46 -4.71 11.83
C THR A 209 21.53 -6.23 11.80
N LEU A 210 21.29 -6.81 10.62
CA LEU A 210 21.51 -8.23 10.33
C LEU A 210 22.69 -8.33 9.37
N TYR A 211 23.71 -9.09 9.75
CA TYR A 211 24.89 -9.31 8.92
C TYR A 211 24.92 -10.76 8.45
N CYS A 212 24.66 -10.97 7.16
CA CYS A 212 24.64 -12.30 6.55
C CYS A 212 25.99 -12.58 5.87
N VAL A 213 26.75 -13.56 6.38
CA VAL A 213 28.03 -13.99 5.79
C VAL A 213 27.82 -15.30 5.03
N GLY A 214 28.41 -15.42 3.84
CA GLY A 214 28.36 -16.65 3.05
C GLY A 214 28.77 -16.47 1.58
N PRO A 215 28.99 -17.58 0.85
CA PRO A 215 29.43 -17.55 -0.54
C PRO A 215 28.37 -16.91 -1.46
N PRO A 216 28.77 -16.38 -2.64
CA PRO A 216 27.82 -15.88 -3.64
C PRO A 216 26.81 -16.99 -4.00
N GLY A 217 25.55 -16.62 -4.27
CA GLY A 217 24.48 -17.58 -4.55
C GLY A 217 23.84 -18.23 -3.32
N ALA A 218 24.37 -18.06 -2.09
CA ALA A 218 23.80 -18.64 -0.86
C ALA A 218 22.48 -17.99 -0.38
N GLY A 219 21.81 -17.19 -1.21
CA GLY A 219 20.53 -16.56 -0.86
C GLY A 219 20.61 -15.38 0.13
N LYS A 220 21.80 -14.83 0.41
CA LYS A 220 21.96 -13.68 1.33
C LYS A 220 21.09 -12.47 0.98
N THR A 221 21.00 -12.15 -0.31
CA THR A 221 20.17 -11.03 -0.84
C THR A 221 18.67 -11.28 -0.69
N PHE A 222 18.25 -12.55 -0.60
CA PHE A 222 16.86 -12.91 -0.33
C PHE A 222 16.47 -12.75 1.15
N LEU A 223 17.45 -12.64 2.05
CA LEU A 223 17.22 -12.50 3.50
C LEU A 223 17.17 -11.05 3.98
N SER A 224 17.76 -10.09 3.26
CA SER A 224 17.87 -8.66 3.66
C SER A 224 16.70 -7.81 3.16
#